data_AF-A0A378MB55-F1
#
_entry.id   AF-A0A378MB55-F1
#
_cell.length_a   1.000
_cell.length_b   1.000
_cell.length_c   1.000
_cell.angle_alpha   90.00
_cell.angle_beta   90.00
_cell.angle_gamma   90.00
#
_symmetry.space_group_name_H-M   'P 1'
#
loop_
_entity.id
_entity.type
_entity.pdbx_description
1 polymer ?
#
loop_
_entity_poly.entity_id
_entity_poly.type
_entity_poly.pdbx_seq_one_letter_code
_entity_poly.pdbx_strand_id
1 'polypeptide(L)'
;MIGSVNFSLIFEELQKEYDFIVVDTPPVNTVTDAQLFAELAKHVVYVVDAKKSHRDDVKKGKELLEKAGAKILGVVLNKATPEKASSYYYYYGDDKK
;
A
#
# COMPACT_ATOMS: atom_id res chain seq x y z
N MET A 1 9.31 18.38 6.20
CA MET A 1 9.56 17.45 5.07
C MET A 1 9.74 16.04 5.63
N ILE A 2 9.25 15.01 4.94
CA ILE A 2 9.25 13.60 5.40
C ILE A 2 10.68 13.10 5.64
N GLY A 3 11.65 13.44 4.77
CA GLY A 3 13.05 13.08 4.92
C GLY A 3 13.85 13.90 5.95
N SER A 4 13.19 14.57 6.90
CA SER A 4 13.87 15.36 7.93
C SER A 4 14.11 14.56 9.21
N VAL A 5 15.15 14.97 9.96
CA VAL A 5 15.45 14.40 11.29
C VAL A 5 14.25 14.53 12.23
N ASN A 6 13.56 15.68 12.20
CA ASN A 6 12.40 15.92 13.06
C ASN A 6 11.26 14.93 12.80
N PHE A 7 11.00 14.59 11.53
CA PHE A 7 9.98 13.59 11.20
C PHE A 7 10.37 12.19 11.67
N SER A 8 11.66 11.84 11.58
CA SER A 8 12.17 10.55 12.05
C SER A 8 11.96 10.40 13.57
N LEU A 9 12.23 11.45 14.35
CA LEU A 9 11.99 11.46 15.80
C LEU A 9 10.51 11.28 16.15
N ILE A 10 9.62 12.00 15.44
CA ILE A 10 8.16 11.85 15.61
C ILE A 10 7.73 10.41 15.27
N PHE A 11 8.26 9.83 14.19
CA PHE A 11 7.90 8.47 13.79
C PHE A 11 8.35 7.43 14.83
N GLU A 12 9.55 7.59 15.42
CA GLU A 12 10.03 6.74 16.52
C GLU A 12 9.17 6.86 17.78
N GLU A 13 8.62 8.04 18.08
CA GLU A 13 7.67 8.22 19.20
C GLU A 13 6.35 7.51 18.92
N LEU A 14 5.79 7.67 17.71
CA LEU A 14 4.57 6.96 17.32
C LEU A 14 4.75 5.44 17.41
N GLN A 15 5.92 4.91 17.03
CA GLN A 15 6.20 3.48 17.14
C GLN A 15 6.19 2.94 18.58
N LYS A 16 6.38 3.80 19.59
CA LYS A 16 6.30 3.42 21.01
C LYS A 16 4.87 3.43 21.54
N GLU A 17 4.00 4.24 20.94
CA GLU A 17 2.63 4.45 21.40
C GLU A 17 1.61 3.55 20.71
N TYR A 18 1.89 3.08 19.49
CA TYR A 18 0.95 2.31 18.68
C TYR A 18 1.49 0.93 18.34
N ASP A 19 0.63 -0.08 18.46
CA ASP A 19 0.96 -1.46 18.05
C ASP A 19 1.09 -1.59 16.51
N PHE A 20 0.37 -0.76 15.76
CA PHE A 20 0.40 -0.77 14.31
C PHE A 20 0.18 0.64 13.75
N ILE A 21 1.01 1.00 12.75
CA ILE A 21 0.95 2.30 12.08
C ILE A 21 0.71 2.05 10.59
N VAL A 22 -0.38 2.61 10.05
CA VAL A 22 -0.66 2.62 8.62
C VAL A 22 -0.43 4.01 8.09
N VAL A 23 0.42 4.13 7.08
CA VAL A 23 0.69 5.39 6.39
C VAL A 23 0.05 5.32 5.01
N ASP A 24 -0.92 6.21 4.76
CA ASP A 24 -1.43 6.43 3.41
C ASP A 24 -0.50 7.38 2.65
N THR A 25 -0.23 7.07 1.39
CA THR A 25 0.72 7.81 0.55
C THR A 25 0.11 8.08 -0.82
N PRO A 26 0.47 9.19 -1.49
CA PRO A 26 0.05 9.39 -2.88
C PRO A 26 0.67 8.32 -3.81
N PRO A 27 0.24 8.22 -5.08
CA PRO A 27 0.73 7.18 -5.99
C PRO A 27 2.25 7.23 -6.17
N VAL A 28 2.90 6.07 -6.03
CA VAL A 28 4.37 5.94 -6.15
C VAL A 28 4.92 6.39 -7.51
N ASN A 29 4.10 6.35 -8.56
CA ASN A 29 4.51 6.76 -9.90
C ASN A 29 4.49 8.28 -10.10
N THR A 30 3.84 9.04 -9.22
CA THR A 30 3.61 10.49 -9.39
C THR A 30 4.44 11.36 -8.47
N VAL A 31 4.77 10.87 -7.27
CA VAL A 31 5.49 11.65 -6.25
C VAL A 31 6.50 10.80 -5.50
N THR A 32 7.51 11.46 -4.93
CA THR A 32 8.59 10.80 -4.16
C THR A 32 8.19 10.43 -2.74
N ASP A 33 7.09 10.97 -2.21
CA ASP A 33 6.67 10.76 -0.81
C ASP A 33 6.48 9.29 -0.47
N ALA A 34 5.88 8.52 -1.38
CA ALA A 34 5.69 7.08 -1.20
C ALA A 34 7.02 6.33 -1.05
N GLN A 35 8.08 6.78 -1.74
CA GLN A 35 9.41 6.17 -1.63
C GLN A 35 10.08 6.53 -0.29
N LEU A 36 9.92 7.77 0.19
CA LEU A 36 10.44 8.18 1.50
C LEU A 36 9.78 7.39 2.63
N PHE A 37 8.47 7.20 2.56
CA PHE A 37 7.75 6.37 3.53
C PHE A 37 8.08 4.89 3.38
N ALA A 38 8.26 4.38 2.16
CA ALA A 38 8.70 3.02 1.91
C ALA A 38 10.08 2.74 2.57
N GLU A 39 11.00 3.71 2.51
CA GLU A 39 12.30 3.63 3.17
C GLU A 39 12.18 3.62 4.71
N LEU A 40 11.29 4.46 5.27
CA LEU A 40 11.06 4.54 6.72
C LEU A 40 10.32 3.32 7.28
N ALA A 41 9.21 2.90 6.65
CA ALA A 41 8.34 1.83 7.12
C ALA A 41 8.88 0.42 6.82
N LYS A 42 9.78 0.29 5.83
CA LYS A 42 10.36 -0.97 5.30
C LYS A 42 9.37 -1.97 4.70
N HIS A 43 8.10 -1.94 5.09
CA HIS A 43 7.06 -2.86 4.65
C HIS A 43 5.96 -2.08 3.91
N VAL A 44 5.58 -2.57 2.74
CA VAL A 44 4.56 -1.91 1.91
C VAL A 44 3.51 -2.91 1.46
N VAL A 45 2.25 -2.50 1.52
CA VAL A 45 1.14 -3.15 0.82
C VAL A 45 0.89 -2.37 -0.46
N TYR A 46 1.02 -3.02 -1.61
CA TYR A 46 0.91 -2.33 -2.88
C TYR A 46 -0.51 -2.42 -3.46
N VAL A 47 -1.22 -1.30 -3.54
CA VAL A 47 -2.60 -1.25 -4.04
C VAL A 47 -2.61 -0.99 -5.55
N VAL A 48 -3.29 -1.86 -6.31
CA VAL A 48 -3.43 -1.76 -7.76
C VAL A 48 -4.90 -1.61 -8.13
N ASP A 49 -5.25 -0.60 -8.92
CA ASP A 49 -6.62 -0.41 -9.41
C ASP A 49 -6.85 -1.30 -10.64
N ALA A 50 -7.69 -2.33 -10.49
CA ALA A 50 -7.96 -3.33 -11.52
C ALA A 50 -8.52 -2.73 -12.83
N LYS A 51 -9.12 -1.55 -12.77
CA LYS A 51 -9.79 -0.92 -13.93
C LYS A 51 -8.92 0.13 -14.61
N LYS A 52 -7.97 0.72 -13.89
CA LYS A 52 -7.24 1.91 -14.35
C LYS A 52 -5.72 1.71 -14.45
N SER A 53 -5.15 0.76 -13.71
CA SER A 53 -3.71 0.58 -13.70
C SER A 53 -3.24 -0.23 -14.91
N HIS A 54 -2.36 0.36 -15.73
CA HIS A 54 -1.69 -0.36 -16.80
C HIS A 54 -0.57 -1.24 -16.25
N ARG A 55 -0.35 -2.40 -16.87
CA ARG A 55 0.63 -3.39 -16.39
C ARG A 55 2.03 -2.82 -16.24
N ASP A 56 2.47 -1.96 -17.15
CA ASP A 56 3.81 -1.39 -17.12
C ASP A 56 3.95 -0.32 -16.03
N ASP A 57 2.90 0.45 -15.75
CA ASP A 57 2.88 1.39 -14.61
C ASP A 57 2.93 0.66 -13.27
N VAL A 58 2.28 -0.50 -13.16
CA VAL A 58 2.32 -1.35 -11.96
C VAL A 58 3.73 -1.92 -11.76
N LYS A 59 4.37 -2.41 -12.82
CA LYS A 59 5.75 -2.90 -12.75
C LYS A 59 6.73 -1.79 -12.36
N LYS A 60 6.59 -0.61 -12.96
CA LYS A 60 7.42 0.55 -12.63
C LYS A 60 7.25 0.97 -11.17
N GLY A 61 6.01 1.01 -10.68
CA GLY A 61 5.74 1.34 -9.28
C GLY A 61 6.34 0.33 -8.31
N LYS A 62 6.23 -0.96 -8.63
CA LYS A 62 6.92 -2.03 -7.89
C LYS A 62 8.44 -1.79 -7.84
N GLU A 63 9.08 -1.53 -8.98
CA GLU A 63 10.52 -1.28 -9.05
C GLU A 63 10.95 -0.06 -8.23
N LEU A 64 10.14 1.00 -8.20
CA LEU A 64 10.42 2.20 -7.39
C LEU A 64 10.38 1.90 -5.89
N LEU A 65 9.42 1.10 -5.44
CA LEU A 65 9.33 0.66 -4.04
C LEU A 65 10.51 -0.26 -3.66
N GLU A 66 10.86 -1.20 -4.54
CA GLU A 66 12.01 -2.10 -4.31
C GLU A 66 13.33 -1.31 -4.27
N LYS A 67 13.52 -0.31 -5.15
CA LYS A 67 14.69 0.59 -5.14
C LYS A 67 14.76 1.46 -3.88
N ALA A 68 13.62 1.81 -3.29
CA ALA A 68 13.56 2.50 -2.01
C ALA A 68 13.86 1.57 -0.81
N GLY A 69 14.14 0.28 -1.06
CA GLY A 69 14.47 -0.70 -0.03
C GLY A 69 13.25 -1.25 0.70
N ALA A 70 12.03 -1.06 0.17
CA ALA A 70 10.84 -1.64 0.77
C ALA A 70 10.65 -3.11 0.40
N LYS A 71 10.24 -3.89 1.39
CA LYS A 71 9.69 -5.23 1.23
C LYS A 71 8.20 -5.11 0.96
N ILE A 72 7.79 -5.43 -0.27
CA ILE A 72 6.37 -5.53 -0.62
C ILE A 72 5.81 -6.80 0.03
N LEU A 73 4.92 -6.63 1.01
CA LEU A 73 4.27 -7.74 1.72
C LEU A 73 3.26 -8.49 0.84
N GLY A 74 2.64 -7.76 -0.08
CA GLY A 74 1.62 -8.29 -0.98
C GLY A 74 0.99 -7.19 -1.82
N VAL A 75 0.06 -7.59 -2.69
CA VAL A 75 -0.68 -6.70 -3.56
C VAL A 75 -2.17 -6.80 -3.24
N VAL A 76 -2.84 -5.65 -3.15
CA VAL A 76 -4.30 -5.56 -3.08
C VAL A 76 -4.82 -5.13 -4.44
N LEU A 77 -5.51 -6.03 -5.14
CA LEU A 77 -6.20 -5.70 -6.38
C LEU A 77 -7.56 -5.06 -6.05
N ASN A 78 -7.63 -3.73 -6.12
CA ASN A 78 -8.81 -2.96 -5.77
C ASN A 78 -9.73 -2.75 -6.99
N LYS A 79 -11.03 -2.58 -6.76
CA LYS A 79 -12.08 -2.39 -7.79
C LYS A 79 -12.15 -3.50 -8.83
N ALA A 80 -11.66 -4.70 -8.49
CA ALA A 80 -11.88 -5.88 -9.31
C ALA A 80 -13.39 -6.13 -9.45
N THR A 81 -13.84 -6.42 -10.66
CA THR A 81 -15.20 -6.92 -10.87
C THR A 81 -15.26 -8.37 -10.40
N PRO A 82 -16.24 -8.76 -9.56
CA PRO A 82 -16.46 -10.15 -9.24
C PRO A 82 -16.73 -10.92 -10.54
N GLU A 83 -15.91 -11.92 -10.86
CA GLU A 83 -16.29 -12.88 -11.90
C GLU A 83 -17.53 -13.65 -11.41
N LYS A 84 -18.47 -13.95 -12.31
CA LYS A 84 -19.74 -14.65 -12.00
C LYS A 84 -19.55 -16.00 -11.28
N ALA A 85 -18.37 -16.61 -11.36
CA ALA A 85 -18.00 -17.83 -10.65
C ALA A 85 -17.73 -17.63 -9.14
N SER A 86 -17.47 -16.40 -8.68
CA SER A 86 -17.27 -16.05 -7.27
C SER A 86 -18.56 -15.86 -6.47
N SER A 87 -19.72 -15.94 -7.14
CA SER A 87 -21.05 -15.80 -6.49
C SER A 87 -21.30 -16.86 -5.39
N TYR A 88 -20.64 -18.02 -5.47
CA TYR A 88 -20.74 -19.06 -4.44
C TYR A 88 -20.04 -18.69 -3.13
N TYR A 89 -19.01 -17.83 -3.17
CA TYR A 89 -18.31 -17.35 -1.97
C TYR A 89 -18.95 -16.10 -1.36
N TYR A 90 -19.72 -15.34 -2.14
CA TYR A 90 -20.41 -14.13 -1.66
C TYR A 90 -21.62 -14.43 -0.76
N TYR A 91 -22.16 -15.66 -0.81
CA TYR A 91 -23.37 -16.03 -0.08
C TYR A 91 -23.17 -16.45 1.39
N TYR A 92 -21.91 -16.56 1.86
CA TYR A 92 -21.61 -16.96 3.24
C TYR A 92 -21.35 -15.78 4.19
N GLY A 93 -21.78 -14.57 3.82
CA GLY A 93 -21.59 -13.35 4.63
C GLY A 93 -22.87 -12.56 4.93
N ASP A 94 -24.03 -13.00 4.45
CA ASP A 94 -25.31 -12.33 4.72
C ASP A 94 -26.11 -13.13 5.76
N ASP A 95 -25.59 -13.17 6.98
CA ASP A 95 -26.32 -13.62 8.15
C ASP A 95 -26.84 -12.39 8.92
N LYS A 96 -28.15 -12.14 8.73
CA LYS A 96 -29.10 -11.48 9.64
C LYS A 96 -28.99 -9.97 9.86
N LYS A 97 -29.90 -9.24 9.22
CA LYS A 97 -31.02 -8.56 9.90
C LYS A 97 -32.18 -8.26 8.96
#